data_AF-J9FXZ9-F1
#
_entry.id   AF-J9FXZ9-F1
#
_cell.length_a   1.000
_cell.length_b   1.000
_cell.length_c   1.000
_cell.angle_alpha   90.00
_cell.angle_beta   90.00
_cell.angle_gamma   90.00
#
_symmetry.space_group_name_H-M   'P 1'
#
loop_
_entity.id
_entity.type
_entity.pdbx_description
1 polymer ?
#
loop_
_entity_poly.entity_id
_entity_poly.type
_entity_poly.pdbx_seq_one_letter_code
_entity_poly.pdbx_strand_id
1 'polypeptide(L)'
;MIVSNLQNSQRIEGLHPLFKTLFDYVKSHDLLHSELGRIELCGNDLFINNVNPQCVPSNEQMLELHHDYIDIHILLEGFETIGWKAVEDFRKSK
;
A
#
# COMPACT_ATOMS: atom_id res chain seq x y z
N MET A 1 -2.31 4.88 -10.44
CA MET A 1 -2.11 3.53 -9.86
C MET A 1 -1.01 2.80 -10.62
N ILE A 2 -0.14 2.08 -9.93
CA ILE A 2 0.85 1.18 -10.51
C ILE A 2 0.60 -0.21 -9.92
N VAL A 3 0.47 -1.24 -10.76
CA VAL A 3 0.30 -2.63 -10.33
C VAL A 3 1.45 -3.45 -10.86
N SER A 4 2.18 -4.10 -9.95
CA SER A 4 3.34 -4.92 -10.28
C SER A 4 3.66 -5.88 -9.13
N ASN A 5 4.50 -6.88 -9.42
CA ASN A 5 5.11 -7.71 -8.40
C ASN A 5 6.24 -6.97 -7.68
N LEU A 6 6.42 -7.24 -6.38
CA LEU A 6 7.48 -6.67 -5.54
C LEU A 6 8.89 -6.89 -6.12
N GLN A 7 9.12 -8.04 -6.78
CA GLN A 7 10.39 -8.36 -7.45
C GLN A 7 10.78 -7.35 -8.54
N ASN A 8 9.83 -6.58 -9.06
CA ASN A 8 10.07 -5.56 -10.08
C ASN A 8 10.18 -4.14 -9.50
N SER A 9 10.23 -3.96 -8.18
CA SER A 9 10.19 -2.63 -7.54
C SER A 9 11.31 -1.69 -8.01
N GLN A 10 12.46 -2.23 -8.46
CA GLN A 10 13.57 -1.44 -8.98
C GLN A 10 13.14 -0.50 -10.12
N ARG A 11 12.10 -0.86 -10.88
CA ARG A 11 11.56 -0.02 -11.97
C ARG A 11 10.91 1.28 -11.48
N ILE A 12 10.48 1.31 -10.22
CA ILE A 12 9.74 2.43 -9.63
C ILE A 12 10.45 3.05 -8.43
N GLU A 13 11.47 2.40 -7.85
CA GLU A 13 12.24 2.92 -6.72
C GLU A 13 12.80 4.34 -6.95
N GLY A 14 13.06 4.72 -8.20
CA GLY A 14 13.53 6.07 -8.56
C GLY A 14 12.43 7.13 -8.70
N LEU A 15 11.14 6.79 -8.57
CA LEU A 15 10.03 7.74 -8.75
C LEU A 15 9.81 8.66 -7.53
N HIS A 16 10.29 8.28 -6.36
CA HIS A 16 10.18 9.08 -5.14
C HIS A 16 11.38 8.81 -4.21
N PRO A 17 11.97 9.82 -3.56
CA PRO A 17 13.18 9.67 -2.75
C PRO A 17 13.05 8.64 -1.62
N LEU A 18 11.84 8.48 -1.06
CA LEU A 18 11.58 7.54 0.05
C LEU A 18 11.28 6.10 -0.41
N PHE A 19 11.04 5.85 -1.69
CA PHE A 19 10.68 4.51 -2.15
C PHE A 19 11.82 3.52 -1.98
N LYS A 20 13.06 3.95 -2.21
CA LYS A 20 14.21 3.07 -1.99
C LYS A 20 14.27 2.57 -0.54
N THR A 21 14.11 3.46 0.43
CA THR A 21 14.09 3.11 1.86
C THR A 21 12.97 2.12 2.19
N LEU A 22 11.76 2.35 1.66
CA LEU A 22 10.64 1.43 1.82
C LEU A 22 10.93 0.04 1.24
N PHE A 23 11.34 -0.03 -0.03
CA PHE A 23 11.56 -1.30 -0.71
C PHE A 23 12.76 -2.07 -0.17
N ASP A 24 13.83 -1.38 0.25
CA ASP A 24 14.95 -2.01 0.94
C ASP A 24 14.50 -2.65 2.27
N TYR A 25 13.64 -1.95 3.04
CA TYR A 25 13.08 -2.49 4.28
C TYR A 25 12.20 -3.72 4.04
N VAL A 26 11.22 -3.62 3.14
CA VAL A 26 10.27 -4.71 2.85
C VAL A 26 10.99 -5.96 2.32
N LYS A 27 12.05 -5.80 1.53
CA LYS A 27 12.81 -6.94 0.99
C LYS A 27 13.76 -7.61 2.00
N SER A 28 14.10 -6.91 3.08
CA SER A 28 15.06 -7.39 4.09
C SER A 28 14.40 -7.93 5.35
N HIS A 29 13.08 -7.75 5.50
CA HIS A 29 12.33 -8.13 6.70
C HIS A 29 11.18 -9.08 6.36
N ASP A 30 10.97 -10.08 7.21
CA ASP A 30 9.82 -10.98 7.11
C ASP A 30 8.61 -10.36 7.78
N LEU A 31 7.88 -9.52 7.03
CA LEU A 31 6.69 -8.84 7.52
C LEU A 31 5.52 -9.80 7.80
N LEU A 32 5.49 -10.96 7.14
CA LEU A 32 4.41 -11.95 7.31
C LEU A 32 4.41 -12.54 8.72
N HIS A 33 5.60 -12.73 9.30
CA HIS A 33 5.76 -13.28 10.65
C HIS A 33 6.16 -12.22 11.69
N SER A 34 6.22 -10.94 11.32
CA SER A 34 6.46 -9.83 12.23
C SER A 34 5.21 -9.45 13.02
N GLU A 35 5.39 -8.75 14.14
CA GLU A 35 4.26 -8.21 14.92
C GLU A 35 3.40 -7.27 14.06
N LEU A 36 2.09 -7.33 14.27
CA LEU A 36 1.15 -6.40 13.65
C LEU A 36 1.25 -5.04 14.32
N GLY A 37 1.12 -3.97 13.52
CA GLY A 37 1.16 -2.60 14.03
C GLY A 37 1.87 -1.63 13.09
N ARG A 38 2.14 -0.44 13.63
CA ARG A 38 2.82 0.64 12.90
C ARG A 38 4.34 0.49 13.06
N ILE A 39 5.04 0.46 11.93
CA ILE A 39 6.49 0.46 11.84
C ILE A 39 6.91 1.82 11.28
N GLU A 40 7.55 2.65 12.09
CA GLU A 40 8.04 3.96 11.66
C GLU A 40 9.44 3.82 11.06
N LEU A 41 9.61 4.23 9.80
CA LEU A 41 10.90 4.22 9.10
C LEU A 41 11.51 5.62 9.00
N CYS A 42 10.66 6.66 8.90
CA CYS A 42 11.04 8.06 8.87
C CYS A 42 9.96 8.94 9.50
N GLY A 43 9.70 8.73 10.80
CA GLY A 43 8.66 9.47 11.54
C GLY A 43 7.30 9.41 10.85
N ASN A 44 6.76 10.58 10.50
CA ASN A 44 5.49 10.68 9.78
C ASN A 44 5.63 10.63 8.25
N ASP A 45 6.83 10.77 7.70
CA ASP A 45 7.03 10.85 6.25
C ASP A 45 7.07 9.45 5.60
N LEU A 46 7.42 8.41 6.36
CA LEU A 46 7.40 7.02 5.92
C LEU A 46 7.14 6.08 7.10
N PHE A 47 6.02 5.36 7.03
CA PHE A 47 5.67 4.30 7.96
C PHE A 47 4.92 3.18 7.23
N ILE A 48 4.94 1.98 7.81
CA ILE A 48 4.21 0.80 7.33
C ILE A 48 3.17 0.45 8.38
N ASN A 49 1.95 0.15 7.93
CA ASN A 49 0.94 -0.50 8.76
C ASN A 49 0.95 -2.00 8.43
N ASN A 50 1.58 -2.82 9.28
CA ASN A 50 1.55 -4.28 9.14
C ASN A 50 0.24 -4.80 9.73
N VAL A 51 -0.68 -5.21 8.87
CA VAL A 51 -2.07 -5.52 9.25
C VAL A 51 -2.50 -6.84 8.63
N ASN A 52 -3.42 -7.52 9.32
CA ASN A 52 -4.09 -8.73 8.81
C ASN A 52 -5.61 -8.55 8.85
N PRO A 53 -6.17 -7.70 7.97
CA PRO A 53 -7.59 -7.41 7.95
C PRO A 53 -8.38 -8.56 7.29
N GLN A 54 -9.63 -8.73 7.71
CA GLN A 54 -10.58 -9.57 6.98
C GLN A 54 -11.17 -8.79 5.80
N CYS A 55 -11.07 -9.33 4.59
CA CYS A 55 -11.68 -8.73 3.41
C CYS A 55 -13.21 -8.68 3.53
N VAL A 56 -13.80 -7.62 2.99
CA VAL A 56 -15.25 -7.44 2.88
C VAL A 56 -15.71 -7.54 1.41
N PRO A 57 -16.99 -7.83 1.16
CA PRO A 57 -17.56 -7.78 -0.19
C PRO A 57 -17.36 -6.42 -0.87
N SER A 58 -17.18 -6.42 -2.20
CA SER A 58 -16.88 -5.20 -2.97
C SER A 58 -17.96 -4.12 -2.93
N ASN A 59 -19.21 -4.48 -2.63
CA ASN A 59 -20.33 -3.56 -2.45
C ASN A 59 -20.42 -2.96 -1.04
N GLU A 60 -19.67 -3.50 -0.07
CA GLU A 60 -19.58 -3.01 1.30
C GLU A 60 -18.35 -2.12 1.52
N GLN A 61 -17.32 -2.28 0.69
CA GLN A 61 -16.12 -1.43 0.74
C GLN A 61 -16.38 -0.05 0.12
N MET A 62 -16.17 1.02 0.92
CA MET A 62 -16.21 2.39 0.42
C MET A 62 -14.89 2.76 -0.28
N LEU A 63 -14.99 3.56 -1.35
CA LEU A 63 -13.81 4.15 -2.00
C LEU A 63 -13.19 5.21 -1.08
N GLU A 64 -11.88 5.11 -0.89
CA GLU A 64 -11.06 6.08 -0.15
C GLU A 64 -10.01 6.74 -1.06
N LEU A 65 -9.50 7.89 -0.62
CA LEU A 65 -8.41 8.61 -1.27
C LEU A 65 -7.62 9.40 -0.23
N HIS A 66 -6.34 9.63 -0.51
CA HIS A 66 -5.45 10.42 0.32
C HIS A 66 -4.85 11.57 -0.49
N HIS A 67 -4.74 12.75 0.14
CA HIS A 67 -4.09 13.93 -0.45
C HIS A 67 -2.64 14.06 0.00
N ASP A 68 -2.33 13.63 1.23
CA ASP A 68 -1.02 13.85 1.85
C ASP A 68 -0.08 12.63 1.72
N TYR A 69 -0.63 11.45 1.46
CA TYR A 69 0.11 10.18 1.41
C TYR A 69 -0.11 9.42 0.12
N ILE A 70 0.91 8.66 -0.27
CA ILE A 70 0.85 7.67 -1.36
C ILE A 70 0.75 6.29 -0.72
N ASP A 71 -0.29 5.55 -1.07
CA ASP A 71 -0.41 4.16 -0.62
C ASP A 71 0.43 3.22 -1.46
N ILE A 72 1.13 2.32 -0.76
CA ILE A 72 1.85 1.19 -1.35
C ILE A 72 1.35 -0.07 -0.64
N HIS A 73 0.39 -0.74 -1.27
CA HIS A 73 -0.16 -2.00 -0.77
C HIS A 73 0.69 -3.17 -1.25
N ILE A 74 1.11 -4.02 -0.32
CA ILE A 74 1.92 -5.21 -0.57
C ILE A 74 1.21 -6.40 0.08
N LEU A 75 0.62 -7.25 -0.74
CA LEU A 75 0.01 -8.49 -0.28
C LEU A 75 1.09 -9.48 0.14
N LEU A 76 1.09 -9.89 1.41
CA LEU A 76 2.09 -10.82 1.96
C LEU A 76 1.67 -12.28 1.78
N GLU A 77 0.38 -12.60 1.97
CA GLU A 77 -0.19 -13.93 1.80
C GLU A 77 -1.67 -13.83 1.36
N GLY A 78 -2.16 -14.85 0.64
CA GLY A 78 -3.57 -14.98 0.29
C GLY A 78 -3.96 -14.27 -1.00
N PHE A 79 -5.15 -13.67 -1.02
CA PHE A 79 -5.69 -12.94 -2.15
C PHE A 79 -6.51 -11.74 -1.66
N GLU A 80 -6.42 -10.63 -2.40
CA GLU A 80 -7.18 -9.42 -2.15
C GLU A 80 -7.64 -8.84 -3.50
N THR A 81 -8.83 -8.23 -3.52
CA THR A 81 -9.31 -7.47 -4.68
C THR A 81 -9.35 -6.00 -4.33
N ILE A 82 -8.54 -5.19 -5.02
CA ILE A 82 -8.50 -3.73 -4.83
C ILE A 82 -9.27 -3.06 -5.97
N GLY A 83 -10.38 -2.42 -5.63
CA GLY A 83 -11.09 -1.52 -6.52
C GLY A 83 -10.38 -0.17 -6.60
N TRP A 84 -10.27 0.41 -7.80
CA TRP A 84 -9.68 1.72 -7.98
C TRP A 84 -10.44 2.55 -9.00
N LYS A 85 -10.34 3.86 -8.86
CA LYS A 85 -10.91 4.82 -9.81
C LYS A 85 -10.02 6.06 -9.87
N ALA A 86 -9.82 6.60 -11.06
CA ALA A 86 -9.18 7.90 -11.20
C ALA A 86 -10.08 8.99 -10.59
N VAL A 87 -9.48 10.00 -9.98
CA VAL A 87 -10.22 11.04 -9.23
C VAL A 87 -11.16 11.80 -10.18
N GLU A 88 -10.73 12.05 -11.41
CA GLU A 88 -11.52 12.70 -12.46
C GLU A 88 -12.79 11.92 -12.85
N ASP A 89 -12.78 10.60 -12.68
CA ASP A 89 -13.93 9.75 -12.96
C ASP A 89 -14.85 9.59 -11.75
N PHE A 90 -14.43 10.06 -10.58
CA PHE A 90 -15.23 10.00 -9.36
C PHE A 90 -16.38 11.01 -9.43
N ARG A 91 -17.62 10.50 -9.43
CA ARG A 91 -18.83 11.31 -9.32
C ARG A 91 -19.43 11.02 -7.95
N LYS A 92 -19.59 12.05 -7.12
CA LYS A 92 -20.36 11.92 -5.88
C LYS A 92 -21.76 11.41 -6.26
N SER A 93 -22.15 10.26 -5.71
CA SER A 93 -23.55 9.83 -5.74
C SER A 93 -24.40 10.94 -5.12
N LYS A 94 -25.42 11.40 -5.86
CA LYS A 94 -26.41 12.34 -5.35
C LYS A 94 -27.24 11.70 -4.25
#